data_AF-A0A397SVP7-F1
#
_entry.id   AF-A0A397SVP7-F1
#
_cell.length_a   1.000
_cell.length_b   1.000
_cell.length_c   1.000
_cell.angle_alpha   90.00
_cell.angle_beta   90.00
_cell.angle_gamma   90.00
#
_symmetry.space_group_name_H-M   'P 1'
#
loop_
_entity.id
_entity.type
_entity.pdbx_description
1 polymer ?
#
loop_
_entity_poly.entity_id
_entity_poly.type
_entity_poly.pdbx_seq_one_letter_code
_entity_poly.pdbx_strand_id
1 'polypeptide(L)'
;MSSRFWADLSNDYEKLFETEIGYDVIIYAGEESDIKEIHAHSNILCIRSKYFRSAFSNDWAEKKDGKFILRKPNISSHLFNIILRFLYCGNIELKNLEGIDILKLLIAVDELNIQPLISHIQEFLIENHNECLHKNPIGILDTIYQHETFTELWKFCLEKICRKPQIFFNSDKFINLKAPLLELLLKRDDLNLSEIEIWESLLKCCFAQQKIVNNPAKWNEDDIIKL
;
A
#
# COMPACT_ATOMS: atom_id res chain seq x y z
N MET A 1 -23.30 -0.11 -39.21
CA MET A 1 -22.18 0.57 -38.51
C MET A 1 -22.59 0.76 -37.06
N SER A 2 -21.72 0.49 -36.09
CA SER A 2 -21.99 0.73 -34.67
C SER A 2 -21.29 2.01 -34.24
N SER A 3 -22.06 3.00 -33.79
CA SER A 3 -21.54 4.21 -33.13
C SER A 3 -21.43 3.94 -31.63
N ARG A 4 -20.39 4.48 -30.99
CA ARG A 4 -20.05 4.24 -29.58
C ARG A 4 -19.93 5.59 -28.87
N PHE A 5 -20.71 5.79 -27.80
CA PHE A 5 -20.81 7.05 -27.05
C PHE A 5 -20.33 6.87 -25.59
N TRP A 6 -19.17 6.26 -25.41
CA TRP A 6 -18.69 5.88 -24.07
C TRP A 6 -18.28 7.08 -23.22
N ALA A 7 -17.75 8.14 -23.84
CA ALA A 7 -17.36 9.36 -23.14
C ALA A 7 -18.58 10.04 -22.51
N ASP A 8 -19.68 10.16 -23.27
CA ASP A 8 -20.93 10.73 -22.78
C ASP A 8 -21.49 9.90 -21.61
N LEU A 9 -21.54 8.58 -21.77
CA LEU A 9 -21.96 7.67 -20.70
C LEU A 9 -21.09 7.82 -19.44
N SER A 10 -19.77 7.92 -19.60
CA SER A 10 -18.84 8.10 -18.50
C SER A 10 -19.06 9.43 -17.77
N ASN A 11 -19.26 10.51 -18.52
CA ASN A 11 -19.57 11.83 -17.99
C ASN A 11 -20.92 11.84 -17.25
N ASP A 12 -21.90 11.07 -17.71
CA ASP A 12 -23.19 10.97 -17.01
C ASP A 12 -23.05 10.26 -15.65
N TYR A 13 -22.17 9.25 -15.54
CA TYR A 13 -21.84 8.66 -14.24
C TYR A 13 -21.00 9.59 -13.37
N GLU A 14 -20.10 10.40 -13.94
CA GLU A 14 -19.39 11.44 -13.18
C GLU A 14 -20.36 12.46 -12.58
N LYS A 15 -21.36 12.93 -13.35
CA LYS A 15 -22.44 13.77 -12.81
C LYS A 15 -23.24 13.07 -11.72
N LEU A 16 -23.48 11.76 -11.84
CA LEU A 16 -24.18 10.99 -10.80
C LEU A 16 -23.36 10.93 -9.50
N PHE A 17 -22.03 10.83 -9.60
CA PHE A 17 -21.13 10.93 -8.47
C PHE A 17 -21.19 12.32 -7.82
N GLU A 18 -21.20 13.40 -8.61
CA GLU A 18 -21.25 14.78 -8.10
C GLU A 18 -22.60 15.18 -7.49
N THR A 19 -23.70 14.73 -8.11
CA THR A 19 -25.06 15.12 -7.69
C THR A 19 -25.61 14.26 -6.56
N GLU A 20 -25.01 13.07 -6.35
CA GLU A 20 -25.39 12.10 -5.31
C GLU A 20 -26.87 11.65 -5.39
N ILE A 21 -27.56 11.92 -6.51
CA ILE A 21 -29.00 11.67 -6.63
C ILE A 21 -29.26 10.17 -6.57
N GLY A 22 -30.03 9.74 -5.57
CA GLY A 22 -30.44 8.33 -5.42
C GLY A 22 -29.39 7.45 -4.75
N TYR A 23 -28.43 8.06 -4.03
CA TYR A 23 -27.45 7.30 -3.25
C TYR A 23 -28.11 6.34 -2.24
N ASP A 24 -27.53 5.16 -2.12
CA ASP A 24 -27.93 4.10 -1.20
C ASP A 24 -26.77 3.60 -0.32
N VAL A 25 -25.60 4.25 -0.42
CA VAL A 25 -24.41 3.98 0.40
C VAL A 25 -23.92 5.26 1.06
N ILE A 26 -23.60 5.18 2.34
CA ILE A 26 -22.92 6.20 3.13
C ILE A 26 -21.56 5.63 3.56
N ILE A 27 -20.49 6.33 3.20
CA ILE A 27 -19.11 5.95 3.52
C ILE A 27 -18.52 6.99 4.47
N TYR A 28 -18.05 6.54 5.63
CA TYR A 28 -17.26 7.34 6.56
C TYR A 28 -15.78 7.05 6.33
N ALA A 29 -15.06 7.97 5.70
CA ALA A 29 -13.64 7.83 5.37
C ALA A 29 -12.79 8.87 6.11
N GLY A 30 -11.61 8.46 6.60
CA GLY A 30 -10.67 9.29 7.36
C GLY A 30 -10.60 8.94 8.84
N GLU A 31 -9.53 9.39 9.51
CA GLU A 31 -9.31 9.21 10.95
C GLU A 31 -10.05 10.28 11.76
N GLU A 32 -10.23 10.05 13.07
CA GLU A 32 -11.18 10.74 13.98
C GLU A 32 -11.38 12.25 13.76
N SER A 33 -10.33 13.03 13.48
CA SER A 33 -10.42 14.48 13.24
C SER A 33 -10.80 14.89 11.81
N ASP A 34 -10.67 13.99 10.83
CA ASP A 34 -10.85 14.23 9.39
C ASP A 34 -11.89 13.28 8.74
N ILE A 35 -12.73 12.62 9.55
CA ILE A 35 -13.81 11.78 9.04
C ILE A 35 -14.74 12.63 8.17
N LYS A 36 -14.92 12.21 6.92
CA LYS A 36 -15.95 12.76 6.03
C LYS A 36 -16.97 11.70 5.67
N GLU A 37 -18.22 12.14 5.64
CA GLU A 37 -19.32 11.40 5.06
C GLU A 37 -19.29 11.58 3.54
N ILE A 38 -19.36 10.47 2.80
CA ILE A 38 -19.34 10.42 1.34
C ILE A 38 -20.52 9.56 0.89
N HIS A 39 -21.30 10.05 -0.07
CA HIS A 39 -22.42 9.31 -0.64
C HIS A 39 -22.02 8.55 -1.91
N ALA A 40 -22.56 7.35 -2.10
CA ALA A 40 -22.27 6.51 -3.26
C ALA A 40 -23.43 5.56 -3.60
N HIS A 41 -23.26 4.81 -4.68
CA HIS A 41 -24.27 3.92 -5.25
C HIS A 41 -23.76 2.48 -5.25
N SER A 42 -24.44 1.60 -4.52
CA SER A 42 -24.00 0.23 -4.27
C SER A 42 -23.86 -0.57 -5.57
N ASN A 43 -24.76 -0.40 -6.53
CA ASN A 43 -24.73 -1.09 -7.82
C ASN A 43 -23.46 -0.78 -8.64
N ILE A 44 -23.03 0.48 -8.67
CA ILE A 44 -21.79 0.92 -9.35
C ILE A 44 -20.58 0.33 -8.62
N LEU A 45 -20.53 0.41 -7.30
CA LEU A 45 -19.42 -0.11 -6.53
C LEU A 45 -19.30 -1.65 -6.66
N CYS A 46 -20.41 -2.37 -6.54
CA CYS A 46 -20.48 -3.84 -6.61
C CYS A 46 -20.11 -4.41 -7.98
N ILE A 47 -20.38 -3.71 -9.08
CA ILE A 47 -20.00 -4.19 -10.42
C ILE A 47 -18.51 -3.97 -10.69
N ARG A 48 -17.90 -2.96 -10.07
CA ARG A 48 -16.52 -2.53 -10.30
C ARG A 48 -15.51 -3.10 -9.29
N SER A 49 -15.96 -3.60 -8.14
CA SER A 49 -15.12 -4.15 -7.09
C SER A 49 -15.75 -5.39 -6.44
N LYS A 50 -14.93 -6.45 -6.29
CA LYS A 50 -15.32 -7.65 -5.53
C LYS A 50 -15.48 -7.34 -4.04
N TYR A 51 -14.66 -6.45 -3.49
CA TYR A 51 -14.77 -6.02 -2.11
C TYR A 51 -16.15 -5.43 -1.83
N PHE A 52 -16.58 -4.45 -2.63
CA PHE A 52 -17.89 -3.80 -2.43
C PHE A 52 -19.05 -4.76 -2.67
N ARG A 53 -18.92 -5.68 -3.64
CA ARG A 53 -19.92 -6.74 -3.85
C ARG A 53 -20.13 -7.61 -2.61
N SER A 54 -19.05 -7.98 -1.94
CA SER A 54 -19.13 -8.72 -0.67
C SER A 54 -19.65 -7.83 0.45
N ALA A 55 -19.12 -6.61 0.57
CA ALA A 55 -19.45 -5.66 1.65
C ALA A 55 -20.92 -5.22 1.65
N PHE A 56 -21.58 -5.18 0.49
CA PHE A 56 -22.99 -4.81 0.35
C PHE A 56 -23.90 -6.02 0.08
N SER A 57 -23.40 -7.25 0.26
CA SER A 57 -24.26 -8.43 0.26
C SER A 57 -25.12 -8.48 1.55
N ASN A 58 -26.38 -8.91 1.41
CA ASN A 58 -27.44 -8.69 2.42
C ASN A 58 -27.22 -9.35 3.78
N ASP A 59 -26.29 -10.32 3.90
CA ASP A 59 -26.21 -11.13 5.12
C ASP A 59 -25.44 -10.44 6.27
N TRP A 60 -24.66 -9.38 5.98
CA TRP A 60 -23.74 -8.78 6.98
C TRP A 60 -23.58 -7.25 6.90
N ALA A 61 -24.16 -6.60 5.89
CA ALA A 61 -23.92 -5.17 5.68
C ALA A 61 -24.70 -4.32 6.70
N GLU A 62 -24.00 -3.40 7.38
CA GLU A 62 -24.65 -2.40 8.25
C GLU A 62 -25.60 -1.55 7.38
N LYS A 63 -26.87 -1.45 7.79
CA LYS A 63 -27.85 -0.60 7.13
C LYS A 63 -28.52 0.33 8.14
N LYS A 64 -28.68 1.59 7.77
CA LYS A 64 -29.45 2.60 8.51
C LYS A 64 -30.38 3.31 7.54
N ASP A 65 -31.67 3.36 7.88
CA ASP A 65 -32.72 3.99 7.05
C ASP A 65 -32.72 3.50 5.59
N GLY A 66 -32.48 2.20 5.39
CA GLY A 66 -32.44 1.56 4.08
C GLY A 66 -31.13 1.74 3.30
N LYS A 67 -30.15 2.49 3.82
CA LYS A 67 -28.86 2.76 3.18
C LYS A 67 -27.75 1.93 3.80
N PHE A 68 -26.82 1.46 2.99
CA PHE A 68 -25.61 0.78 3.46
C PHE A 68 -24.66 1.76 4.15
N ILE A 69 -24.06 1.33 5.26
CA ILE A 69 -23.04 2.08 5.99
C ILE A 69 -21.70 1.36 5.84
N LEU A 70 -20.67 2.09 5.43
CA LEU A 70 -19.29 1.61 5.36
C LEU A 70 -18.37 2.55 6.11
N ARG A 71 -17.49 2.01 6.95
CA ARG A 71 -16.47 2.77 7.68
C ARG A 71 -15.09 2.37 7.22
N LYS A 72 -14.29 3.35 6.79
CA LYS A 72 -12.92 3.17 6.29
C LYS A 72 -11.99 4.21 6.92
N PRO A 73 -11.72 4.07 8.24
CA PRO A 73 -10.91 5.06 8.96
C PRO A 73 -9.46 5.09 8.46
N ASN A 74 -8.97 3.99 7.91
CA ASN A 74 -7.63 3.82 7.38
C ASN A 74 -7.40 4.45 5.99
N ILE A 75 -8.44 4.98 5.35
CA ILE A 75 -8.35 5.62 4.03
C ILE A 75 -8.83 7.06 4.17
N SER A 76 -7.99 8.04 3.85
CA SER A 76 -8.39 9.45 3.90
C SER A 76 -9.53 9.74 2.93
N SER A 77 -10.40 10.68 3.28
CA SER A 77 -11.53 11.08 2.43
C SER A 77 -11.09 11.52 1.02
N HIS A 78 -9.91 12.15 0.92
CA HIS A 78 -9.36 12.60 -0.36
C HIS A 78 -9.00 11.41 -1.26
N LEU A 79 -8.26 10.43 -0.74
CA LEU A 79 -7.91 9.23 -1.51
C LEU A 79 -9.15 8.40 -1.84
N PHE A 80 -10.12 8.31 -0.92
CA PHE A 80 -11.38 7.61 -1.18
C PHE A 80 -12.16 8.24 -2.34
N ASN A 81 -12.22 9.57 -2.43
CA ASN A 81 -12.86 10.27 -3.54
C ASN A 81 -12.16 10.02 -4.89
N ILE A 82 -10.83 9.93 -4.91
CA ILE A 82 -10.07 9.56 -6.12
C ILE A 82 -10.47 8.15 -6.58
N ILE A 83 -10.58 7.21 -5.64
CA ILE A 83 -11.01 5.83 -5.93
C ILE A 83 -12.45 5.80 -6.46
N LEU A 84 -13.37 6.51 -5.80
CA LEU A 84 -14.77 6.56 -6.23
C LEU A 84 -14.88 7.15 -7.64
N ARG A 85 -14.21 8.26 -7.94
CA ARG A 85 -14.21 8.85 -9.28
C ARG A 85 -13.81 7.82 -10.35
N PHE A 86 -12.76 7.02 -10.09
CA PHE A 86 -12.38 5.93 -11.00
C PHE A 86 -13.47 4.86 -11.15
N LEU A 87 -14.15 4.48 -10.06
CA LEU A 87 -15.21 3.48 -10.12
C LEU A 87 -16.42 3.96 -10.95
N TYR A 88 -16.72 5.27 -10.92
CA TYR A 88 -17.81 5.87 -11.68
C TYR A 88 -17.47 6.09 -13.15
N CYS A 89 -16.36 6.80 -13.44
CA CYS A 89 -16.06 7.28 -14.80
C CYS A 89 -14.72 6.78 -15.36
N GLY A 90 -14.00 5.92 -14.63
CA GLY A 90 -12.72 5.37 -15.08
C GLY A 90 -11.56 6.37 -15.05
N ASN A 91 -11.78 7.59 -14.56
CA ASN A 91 -10.75 8.63 -14.46
C ASN A 91 -10.05 8.57 -13.11
N ILE A 92 -8.72 8.71 -13.13
CA ILE A 92 -7.88 8.80 -11.93
C ILE A 92 -6.87 9.94 -12.10
N GLU A 93 -6.73 10.76 -11.07
CA GLU A 93 -5.79 11.89 -11.05
C GLU A 93 -4.69 11.65 -10.03
N LEU A 94 -3.49 11.34 -10.51
CA LEU A 94 -2.32 11.02 -9.66
C LEU A 94 -1.28 12.14 -9.60
N LYS A 95 -1.28 13.06 -10.57
CA LYS A 95 -0.19 14.03 -10.81
C LYS A 95 0.08 14.97 -9.64
N ASN A 96 -0.93 15.28 -8.84
CA ASN A 96 -0.84 16.23 -7.74
C ASN A 96 -0.61 15.54 -6.38
N LEU A 97 -0.47 14.22 -6.36
CA LEU A 97 -0.22 13.45 -5.14
C LEU A 97 1.27 13.32 -4.87
N GLU A 98 1.64 13.37 -3.59
CA GLU A 98 2.99 12.99 -3.18
C GLU A 98 3.18 11.47 -3.29
N GLY A 99 4.42 11.01 -3.50
CA GLY A 99 4.73 9.58 -3.60
C GLY A 99 4.24 8.74 -2.40
N ILE A 100 4.21 9.31 -1.20
CA ILE A 100 3.68 8.60 -0.02
C ILE A 100 2.17 8.44 -0.07
N ASP A 101 1.45 9.42 -0.62
CA ASP A 101 0.00 9.36 -0.78
C ASP A 101 -0.39 8.44 -1.94
N ILE A 102 0.45 8.35 -2.98
CA ILE A 102 0.31 7.35 -4.04
C ILE A 102 0.49 5.94 -3.48
N LEU A 103 1.47 5.72 -2.59
CA LEU A 103 1.61 4.42 -1.91
C LEU A 103 0.40 4.11 -1.02
N LYS A 104 -0.12 5.08 -0.26
CA LYS A 104 -1.36 4.91 0.52
C LYS A 104 -2.57 4.60 -0.37
N LEU A 105 -2.66 5.27 -1.53
CA LEU A 105 -3.70 5.01 -2.52
C LEU A 105 -3.59 3.58 -3.06
N LEU A 106 -2.36 3.12 -3.33
CA LEU A 106 -2.10 1.74 -3.77
C LEU A 106 -2.59 0.70 -2.75
N ILE A 107 -2.28 0.91 -1.46
CA ILE A 107 -2.76 0.07 -0.35
C ILE A 107 -4.30 0.06 -0.31
N ALA A 108 -4.93 1.24 -0.44
CA ALA A 108 -6.38 1.36 -0.42
C ALA A 108 -7.05 0.63 -1.59
N VAL A 109 -6.50 0.72 -2.82
CA VAL A 109 -7.09 0.03 -3.98
C VAL A 109 -6.89 -1.49 -3.93
N ASP A 110 -5.82 -1.96 -3.28
CA ASP A 110 -5.61 -3.38 -3.00
C ASP A 110 -6.63 -3.91 -2.00
N GLU A 111 -6.81 -3.21 -0.88
CA GLU A 111 -7.82 -3.54 0.12
C GLU A 111 -9.24 -3.57 -0.47
N LEU A 112 -9.55 -2.61 -1.34
CA LEU A 112 -10.83 -2.53 -2.06
C LEU A 112 -10.89 -3.45 -3.29
N ASN A 113 -9.86 -4.25 -3.55
CA ASN A 113 -9.76 -5.23 -4.63
C ASN A 113 -10.12 -4.65 -6.02
N ILE A 114 -9.45 -3.54 -6.39
CA ILE A 114 -9.64 -2.82 -7.66
C ILE A 114 -8.43 -3.09 -8.57
N GLN A 115 -8.34 -4.31 -9.09
CA GLN A 115 -7.16 -4.82 -9.80
C GLN A 115 -6.62 -3.92 -10.92
N PRO A 116 -7.44 -3.29 -11.80
CA PRO A 116 -6.92 -2.43 -12.86
C PRO A 116 -6.11 -1.23 -12.34
N LEU A 117 -6.42 -0.72 -11.15
CA LEU A 117 -5.68 0.41 -10.55
C LEU A 117 -4.37 -0.03 -9.92
N ILE A 118 -4.28 -1.26 -9.40
CA ILE A 118 -3.09 -1.75 -8.72
C ILE A 118 -1.88 -1.71 -9.66
N SER A 119 -2.00 -2.24 -10.87
CA SER A 119 -0.91 -2.20 -11.86
C SER A 119 -0.58 -0.77 -12.29
N HIS A 120 -1.60 0.03 -12.62
CA HIS A 120 -1.40 1.40 -13.08
C HIS A 120 -0.70 2.30 -12.04
N ILE A 121 -1.07 2.19 -10.78
CA ILE A 121 -0.48 2.99 -9.70
C ILE A 121 0.95 2.54 -9.40
N GLN A 122 1.24 1.23 -9.46
CA GLN A 122 2.62 0.73 -9.32
C GLN A 122 3.54 1.31 -10.39
N GLU A 123 3.13 1.25 -11.66
CA GLU A 123 3.87 1.82 -12.79
C GLU A 123 4.11 3.32 -12.57
N PHE A 124 3.05 4.07 -12.24
CA PHE A 124 3.15 5.50 -12.00
C PHE A 124 4.13 5.85 -10.87
N LEU A 125 4.08 5.10 -9.75
CA LEU A 125 4.97 5.31 -8.60
C LEU A 125 6.44 5.05 -8.96
N ILE A 126 6.71 3.99 -9.74
CA ILE A 126 8.06 3.64 -10.19
C ILE A 126 8.63 4.71 -11.14
N GLU A 127 7.82 5.17 -12.09
CA GLU A 127 8.25 6.11 -13.13
C GLU A 127 8.43 7.54 -12.59
N ASN A 128 7.54 7.99 -11.71
CA ASN A 128 7.43 9.42 -11.36
C ASN A 128 7.88 9.74 -9.92
N HIS A 129 7.86 8.76 -9.02
CA HIS A 129 8.01 9.01 -7.59
C HIS A 129 8.89 7.97 -6.85
N ASN A 130 9.77 7.25 -7.56
CA ASN A 130 10.61 6.24 -6.92
C ASN A 130 11.50 6.78 -5.78
N GLU A 131 11.75 8.09 -5.72
CA GLU A 131 12.43 8.75 -4.61
C GLU A 131 11.73 8.53 -3.26
N CYS A 132 10.39 8.40 -3.26
CA CYS A 132 9.64 8.14 -2.03
C CYS A 132 10.03 6.78 -1.41
N LEU A 133 10.43 5.82 -2.23
CA LEU A 133 10.87 4.48 -1.81
C LEU A 133 12.17 4.53 -1.01
N HIS A 134 12.92 5.63 -1.10
CA HIS A 134 14.15 5.86 -0.34
C HIS A 134 13.94 6.57 1.01
N LYS A 135 12.78 7.18 1.27
CA LYS A 135 12.52 7.90 2.54
C LYS A 135 12.47 6.96 3.75
N ASN A 136 11.97 5.74 3.55
CA ASN A 136 11.90 4.71 4.60
C ASN A 136 12.02 3.31 3.97
N PRO A 137 13.21 2.92 3.49
CA PRO A 137 13.36 1.72 2.66
C PRO A 137 12.93 0.44 3.40
N ILE A 138 13.21 0.33 4.70
CA ILE A 138 12.80 -0.82 5.52
C ILE A 138 11.28 -0.90 5.64
N GLY A 139 10.62 0.19 6.04
CA GLY A 139 9.16 0.21 6.22
C GLY A 139 8.40 0.04 4.91
N ILE A 140 8.90 0.63 3.82
CA ILE A 140 8.29 0.50 2.49
C ILE A 140 8.43 -0.93 1.97
N LEU A 141 9.60 -1.56 2.13
CA LEU A 141 9.78 -2.95 1.74
C LEU A 141 8.87 -3.88 2.56
N ASP A 142 8.73 -3.65 3.87
CA ASP A 142 7.79 -4.41 4.70
C ASP A 142 6.35 -4.24 4.22
N THR A 143 5.92 -3.01 3.95
CA THR A 143 4.59 -2.74 3.36
C THR A 143 4.41 -3.51 2.05
N ILE A 144 5.33 -3.38 1.10
CA ILE A 144 5.23 -4.08 -0.19
C ILE A 144 5.16 -5.60 0.01
N TYR A 145 5.95 -6.14 0.94
CA TYR A 145 5.95 -7.57 1.24
C TYR A 145 4.61 -8.07 1.81
N GLN A 146 3.88 -7.24 2.57
CA GLN A 146 2.55 -7.61 3.08
C GLN A 146 1.46 -7.65 2.00
N HIS A 147 1.71 -7.08 0.81
CA HIS A 147 0.74 -6.97 -0.28
C HIS A 147 1.19 -7.80 -1.48
N GLU A 148 0.67 -9.02 -1.60
CA GLU A 148 1.04 -9.99 -2.65
C GLU A 148 0.83 -9.46 -4.08
N THR A 149 -0.08 -8.50 -4.28
CA THR A 149 -0.38 -7.90 -5.58
C THR A 149 0.66 -6.85 -6.03
N PHE A 150 1.59 -6.44 -5.16
CA PHE A 150 2.57 -5.38 -5.44
C PHE A 150 3.82 -5.93 -6.13
N THR A 151 3.63 -6.83 -7.11
CA THR A 151 4.72 -7.59 -7.72
C THR A 151 5.73 -6.73 -8.46
N GLU A 152 5.30 -5.65 -9.12
CA GLU A 152 6.18 -4.79 -9.90
C GLU A 152 6.99 -3.86 -8.99
N LEU A 153 6.37 -3.31 -7.94
CA LEU A 153 7.09 -2.57 -6.91
C LEU A 153 8.07 -3.46 -6.15
N TRP A 154 7.68 -4.70 -5.83
CA TRP A 154 8.55 -5.67 -5.18
C TRP A 154 9.81 -5.92 -6.01
N LYS A 155 9.66 -6.25 -7.29
CA LYS A 155 10.80 -6.47 -8.21
C LYS A 155 11.68 -5.22 -8.31
N PHE A 156 11.07 -4.05 -8.49
CA PHE A 156 11.80 -2.78 -8.60
C PHE A 156 12.61 -2.48 -7.34
N CYS A 157 12.00 -2.59 -6.16
CA CYS A 157 12.67 -2.36 -4.88
C CYS A 157 13.83 -3.34 -4.67
N LEU A 158 13.62 -4.62 -4.95
CA LEU A 158 14.67 -5.63 -4.83
C LEU A 158 15.85 -5.34 -5.77
N GLU A 159 15.60 -5.00 -7.03
CA GLU A 159 16.66 -4.65 -7.98
C GLU A 159 17.49 -3.45 -7.47
N LYS A 160 16.81 -2.42 -6.96
CA LYS A 160 17.49 -1.23 -6.39
C LYS A 160 18.32 -1.58 -5.15
N ILE A 161 17.76 -2.37 -4.23
CA ILE A 161 18.47 -2.82 -3.02
C ILE A 161 19.69 -3.65 -3.42
N CYS A 162 19.54 -4.61 -4.33
CA CYS A 162 20.65 -5.49 -4.71
C CYS A 162 21.76 -4.73 -5.45
N ARG A 163 21.40 -3.74 -6.27
CA ARG A 163 22.38 -2.87 -6.94
C ARG A 163 23.12 -1.94 -5.99
N LYS A 164 22.44 -1.41 -4.96
CA LYS A 164 23.02 -0.47 -3.99
C LYS A 164 22.57 -0.81 -2.55
N PRO A 165 23.07 -1.93 -1.97
CA PRO A 165 22.59 -2.44 -0.70
C PRO A 165 22.86 -1.52 0.48
N GLN A 166 23.89 -0.67 0.37
CA GLN A 166 24.24 0.32 1.38
C GLN A 166 23.08 1.28 1.74
N ILE A 167 22.14 1.57 0.83
CA ILE A 167 20.95 2.39 1.14
C ILE A 167 20.05 1.69 2.17
N PHE A 168 20.05 0.37 2.16
CA PHE A 168 19.17 -0.47 2.96
C PHE A 168 19.88 -0.95 4.24
N PHE A 169 21.07 -1.55 4.11
CA PHE A 169 21.83 -2.15 5.21
C PHE A 169 22.45 -1.13 6.17
N ASN A 170 22.77 0.10 5.70
CA ASN A 170 23.26 1.16 6.59
C ASN A 170 22.14 2.00 7.21
N SER A 171 20.87 1.65 6.96
CA SER A 171 19.76 2.34 7.61
C SER A 171 19.74 2.01 9.10
N ASP A 172 19.61 3.02 9.96
CA ASP A 172 19.39 2.80 11.40
C ASP A 172 18.12 1.97 11.68
N LYS A 173 17.19 1.94 10.72
CA LYS A 173 15.96 1.15 10.80
C LYS A 173 16.15 -0.32 10.42
N PHE A 174 17.31 -0.71 9.89
CA PHE A 174 17.59 -2.08 9.45
C PHE A 174 17.41 -3.10 10.58
N ILE A 175 17.70 -2.71 11.83
CA ILE A 175 17.47 -3.52 13.03
C ILE A 175 16.02 -3.97 13.22
N ASN A 176 15.06 -3.27 12.61
CA ASN A 176 13.63 -3.56 12.65
C ASN A 176 13.17 -4.47 11.51
N LEU A 177 14.07 -4.89 10.61
CA LEU A 177 13.73 -5.76 9.50
C LEU A 177 13.33 -7.15 10.02
N LYS A 178 12.20 -7.66 9.53
CA LYS A 178 11.71 -8.99 9.90
C LYS A 178 12.58 -10.07 9.26
N ALA A 179 12.85 -11.14 10.02
CA ALA A 179 13.70 -12.25 9.57
C ALA A 179 13.32 -12.84 8.19
N PRO A 180 12.03 -13.02 7.84
CA PRO A 180 11.67 -13.54 6.51
C PRO A 180 12.11 -12.64 5.34
N LEU A 181 12.02 -11.30 5.50
CA LEU A 181 12.48 -10.38 4.46
C LEU A 181 14.00 -10.40 4.34
N LEU A 182 14.70 -10.48 5.48
CA LEU A 182 16.15 -10.59 5.49
C LEU A 182 16.61 -11.88 4.80
N GLU A 183 15.99 -13.01 5.12
CA GLU A 183 16.28 -14.30 4.48
C GLU A 183 16.08 -14.23 2.96
N LEU A 184 14.99 -13.58 2.50
CA LEU A 184 14.74 -13.38 1.07
C LEU A 184 15.82 -12.54 0.39
N LEU A 185 16.34 -11.51 1.05
CA LEU A 185 17.43 -10.68 0.53
C LEU A 185 18.76 -11.45 0.48
N LEU A 186 19.09 -12.23 1.51
CA LEU A 186 20.33 -12.99 1.58
C LEU A 186 20.38 -14.17 0.60
N LYS A 187 19.23 -14.70 0.19
CA LYS A 187 19.14 -15.75 -0.83
C LYS A 187 19.41 -15.25 -2.26
N ARG A 188 19.58 -13.95 -2.46
CA ARG A 188 19.78 -13.38 -3.79
C ARG A 188 21.25 -13.40 -4.20
N ASP A 189 21.53 -14.04 -5.32
CA ASP A 189 22.87 -14.08 -5.91
C ASP A 189 23.35 -12.73 -6.46
N ASP A 190 22.43 -11.78 -6.71
CA ASP A 190 22.73 -10.46 -7.25
C ASP A 190 22.87 -9.37 -6.17
N LEU A 191 22.85 -9.73 -4.88
CA LEU A 191 23.09 -8.81 -3.78
C LEU A 191 24.54 -8.33 -3.79
N ASN A 192 24.78 -7.09 -4.23
CA ASN A 192 26.11 -6.50 -4.36
C ASN A 192 26.70 -6.00 -3.02
N LEU A 193 26.79 -6.89 -2.03
CA LEU A 193 27.33 -6.65 -0.70
C LEU A 193 28.32 -7.77 -0.35
N SER A 194 29.48 -7.45 0.21
CA SER A 194 30.45 -8.49 0.58
C SER A 194 29.96 -9.32 1.76
N GLU A 195 30.40 -10.58 1.84
CA GLU A 195 30.02 -11.49 2.93
C GLU A 195 30.36 -10.92 4.32
N ILE A 196 31.47 -10.18 4.43
CA ILE A 196 31.86 -9.53 5.68
C ILE A 196 30.90 -8.41 6.06
N GLU A 197 30.45 -7.60 5.09
CA GLU A 197 29.47 -6.54 5.34
C GLU A 197 28.09 -7.10 5.69
N ILE A 198 27.70 -8.22 5.07
CA ILE A 198 26.49 -8.97 5.44
C ILE A 198 26.61 -9.43 6.89
N TRP A 199 27.70 -10.09 7.25
CA TRP A 199 27.96 -10.60 8.59
C TRP A 199 27.92 -9.50 9.65
N GLU A 200 28.61 -8.38 9.40
CA GLU A 200 28.59 -7.22 10.31
C GLU A 200 27.19 -6.64 10.49
N SER A 201 26.38 -6.62 9.43
CA SER A 201 25.00 -6.13 9.49
C SER A 201 24.11 -7.08 10.31
N LEU A 202 24.28 -8.40 10.16
CA LEU A 202 23.58 -9.41 10.95
C LEU A 202 23.92 -9.29 12.44
N LEU A 203 25.20 -9.13 12.77
CA LEU A 203 25.63 -8.93 14.16
C LEU A 203 25.02 -7.67 14.77
N LYS A 204 25.04 -6.54 14.03
CA LYS A 204 24.39 -5.29 14.47
C LYS A 204 22.91 -5.50 14.79
N CYS A 205 22.17 -6.23 13.93
CA CYS A 205 20.78 -6.58 14.18
C CYS A 205 20.59 -7.44 15.44
N CYS A 206 21.38 -8.51 15.59
CA CYS A 206 21.28 -9.42 16.73
C CYS A 206 21.53 -8.67 18.05
N PHE A 207 22.59 -7.86 18.12
CA PHE A 207 22.91 -7.08 19.32
C PHE A 207 21.79 -6.09 19.68
N ALA A 208 21.20 -5.41 18.69
CA ALA A 208 20.11 -4.48 18.92
C ALA A 208 18.85 -5.18 19.44
N GLN A 209 18.46 -6.30 18.84
CA GLN A 209 17.26 -7.05 19.22
C GLN A 209 17.38 -7.70 20.59
N GLN A 210 18.57 -8.21 20.92
CA GLN A 210 18.83 -8.92 22.18
C GLN A 210 19.35 -7.99 23.30
N LYS A 211 19.51 -6.69 23.01
CA LYS A 211 20.09 -5.68 23.92
C LYS A 211 21.48 -6.07 24.45
N ILE A 212 22.26 -6.78 23.63
CA ILE A 212 23.63 -7.19 23.95
C ILE A 212 24.57 -6.02 23.64
N VAL A 213 25.56 -5.80 24.51
CA VAL A 213 26.59 -4.79 24.26
C VAL A 213 27.45 -5.24 23.08
N ASN A 214 27.62 -4.37 22.06
CA ASN A 214 28.51 -4.65 20.93
C ASN A 214 30.00 -4.52 21.35
N ASN A 215 30.43 -5.37 22.28
CA ASN A 215 31.80 -5.51 22.75
C ASN A 215 31.99 -6.94 23.28
N PRO A 216 32.60 -7.84 22.48
CA PRO A 216 32.84 -9.23 22.87
C PRO A 216 33.58 -9.41 24.18
N ALA A 217 34.43 -8.45 24.58
CA ALA A 217 35.16 -8.50 25.84
C ALA A 217 34.27 -8.25 27.08
N LYS A 218 33.00 -7.87 26.89
CA LYS A 218 32.04 -7.61 27.98
C LYS A 218 30.91 -8.64 28.05
N TRP A 219 30.94 -9.67 27.20
CA TRP A 219 29.89 -10.69 27.16
C TRP A 219 30.03 -11.66 28.32
N ASN A 220 28.89 -12.05 28.90
CA ASN A 220 28.80 -13.19 29.80
C ASN A 220 28.37 -14.46 29.02
N GLU A 221 28.33 -15.61 29.70
CA GLU A 221 27.91 -16.89 29.06
C GLU A 221 26.49 -16.82 28.49
N ASP A 222 25.57 -16.11 29.16
CA ASP A 222 24.19 -15.94 28.68
C ASP A 222 24.10 -15.09 27.40
N ASP A 223 24.99 -14.11 27.21
CA ASP A 223 25.06 -13.28 26.00
C ASP A 223 25.58 -14.10 24.82
N ILE A 224 26.50 -15.04 25.05
CA ILE A 224 27.02 -15.95 24.01
C ILE A 224 25.95 -16.96 23.58
N ILE A 225 25.15 -17.47 24.51
CA ILE A 225 24.08 -18.45 24.21
C ILE A 225 22.95 -17.81 23.38
N LYS A 226 22.75 -16.50 23.50
CA LYS A 226 21.70 -15.79 22.75
C LYS A 226 22.09 -15.47 21.31
N LEU A 227 23.37 -15.35 20.99
CA LEU A 227 23.91 -15.12 19.64
C LEU A 227 23.81 -16.36 18.75
#